data_AF-A0A9W6ZC46-F1
#
_entry.id   AF-A0A9W6ZC46-F1
#
_cell.length_a   1.000
_cell.length_b   1.000
_cell.length_c   1.000
_cell.angle_alpha   90.00
_cell.angle_beta   90.00
_cell.angle_gamma   90.00
#
_symmetry.space_group_name_H-M   'P 1'
#
loop_
_entity.id
_entity.type
_entity.pdbx_description
1 polymer ?
#
loop_
_entity_poly.entity_id
_entity_poly.type
_entity_poly.pdbx_seq_one_letter_code
_entity_poly.pdbx_strand_id
1 'polypeptide(L)'
;MIVALVSSLFGLILGYFLSSKSSSPSSTTTSPTTSTSSPEVVQPYNPFTSYSHGEPFNPPLPPTSPYILSPSIHNSTILFTSEGDIYQSSSNYARRLTSGLGNELTPIQKINLICYSATYTSTREIYCQTPSLSSTRITYTTGIRELIDFTEDGIIFSKLNEEEGMDDVRLYEVKISQSENDIIPIGGITPIPYSQALNGASHNNCFYFTRFKQSSQTNQYVGGTAEKIYVHCDGEDSSKVVGGGFKGAMKNPKVWKGAENDFVVFLSDMIDGDVDSGKKN
;
A
#
# COMPACT_ATOMS: atom_id res chain seq x y z
N MET A 1 16.94 28.81 -49.74
CA MET A 1 16.18 29.51 -48.67
C MET A 1 17.00 29.39 -47.39
N ILE A 2 17.98 30.28 -47.17
CA ILE A 2 17.95 31.41 -46.20
C ILE A 2 17.63 30.93 -44.78
N VAL A 3 18.34 31.16 -43.68
CA VAL A 3 19.66 31.69 -43.26
C VAL A 3 19.73 31.34 -41.76
N ALA A 4 20.93 31.14 -41.22
CA ALA A 4 21.20 30.92 -39.80
C ALA A 4 20.85 32.15 -38.92
N LEU A 5 20.56 31.93 -37.63
CA LEU A 5 20.77 32.97 -36.61
C LEU A 5 21.17 32.37 -35.25
N VAL A 6 22.35 32.79 -34.84
CA VAL A 6 23.01 32.66 -33.54
C VAL A 6 22.46 33.75 -32.61
N SER A 7 22.32 33.49 -31.31
CA SER A 7 22.50 34.54 -30.28
C SER A 7 22.58 33.95 -28.86
N SER A 8 23.78 34.01 -28.28
CA SER A 8 24.04 33.95 -26.84
C SER A 8 23.53 35.21 -26.15
N LEU A 9 23.17 35.16 -24.87
CA LEU A 9 23.42 36.31 -23.98
C LEU A 9 23.68 35.88 -22.53
N PHE A 10 24.86 36.29 -22.06
CA PHE A 10 25.33 36.38 -20.68
C PHE A 10 24.47 37.36 -19.86
N GLY A 11 24.37 37.11 -18.55
CA GLY A 11 23.82 38.05 -17.57
C GLY A 11 24.19 37.68 -16.14
N LEU A 12 25.43 37.99 -15.74
CA LEU A 12 25.85 38.17 -14.35
C LEU A 12 25.26 39.48 -13.79
N ILE A 13 24.95 39.55 -12.50
CA ILE A 13 25.10 40.69 -11.54
C ILE A 13 24.58 40.21 -10.16
N LEU A 14 25.46 40.06 -9.16
CA LEU A 14 25.66 40.98 -8.00
C LEU A 14 24.38 41.11 -7.14
N GLY A 15 24.29 40.59 -5.91
CA GLY A 15 25.20 40.78 -4.79
C GLY A 15 24.62 41.85 -3.85
N TYR A 16 23.91 41.45 -2.79
CA TYR A 16 23.66 42.28 -1.62
C TYR A 16 23.75 41.45 -0.35
N PHE A 17 24.87 41.66 0.36
CA PHE A 17 25.02 41.38 1.77
C PHE A 17 24.23 42.42 2.56
N LEU A 18 23.36 41.98 3.48
CA LEU A 18 22.89 42.81 4.58
C LEU A 18 23.17 42.07 5.89
N SER A 19 24.22 42.56 6.53
CA SER A 19 24.59 42.31 7.92
C SER A 19 23.67 43.12 8.82
N SER A 20 23.02 42.47 9.79
CA SER A 20 22.57 43.13 11.01
C SER A 20 22.96 42.29 12.23
N LYS A 21 23.52 42.99 13.20
CA LYS A 21 24.11 42.52 14.45
C LYS A 21 23.09 42.75 15.58
N SER A 22 23.32 42.09 16.72
CA SER A 22 22.70 42.30 18.06
C SER A 22 21.39 41.52 18.28
N SER A 23 21.16 40.76 19.36
CA SER A 23 21.75 40.73 20.71
C SER A 23 21.45 39.38 21.39
N SER A 24 22.38 38.91 22.21
CA SER A 24 22.24 37.83 23.20
C SER A 24 21.28 38.19 24.35
N PRO A 25 20.68 37.17 25.01
CA PRO A 25 20.90 37.05 26.45
C PRO A 25 21.30 35.64 26.90
N SER A 26 21.69 35.59 28.18
CA SER A 26 22.54 34.63 28.88
C SER A 26 21.91 33.30 29.32
N SER A 27 22.74 32.25 29.26
CA SER A 27 22.97 31.13 30.20
C SER A 27 21.79 30.33 30.78
N THR A 28 21.86 28.99 30.63
CA THR A 28 21.90 28.07 31.79
C THR A 28 22.66 26.81 31.41
N THR A 29 23.68 26.49 32.20
CA THR A 29 24.51 25.29 32.13
C THR A 29 23.81 24.16 32.88
N THR A 30 23.60 23.01 32.23
CA THR A 30 23.35 21.73 32.91
C THR A 30 24.20 20.64 32.27
N SER A 31 24.96 19.96 33.13
CA SER A 31 25.94 18.91 32.83
C SER A 31 25.30 17.64 32.24
N PRO A 32 26.03 16.83 31.45
CA PRO A 32 25.53 15.56 30.94
C PRO A 32 25.70 14.45 31.98
N THR A 33 24.60 13.78 32.33
CA THR A 33 24.64 12.54 33.13
C THR A 33 24.79 11.35 32.19
N THR A 34 25.97 10.74 32.19
CA THR A 34 26.24 9.46 31.54
C THR A 34 25.47 8.36 32.27
N SER A 35 24.49 7.73 31.62
CA SER A 35 23.90 6.48 32.09
C SER A 35 24.32 5.35 31.15
N THR A 36 25.14 4.47 31.69
CA THR A 36 25.57 3.22 31.05
C THR A 36 24.46 2.19 31.26
N SER A 37 23.64 1.90 30.25
CA SER A 37 22.73 0.76 30.29
C SER A 37 23.47 -0.51 29.88
N SER A 38 23.61 -1.44 30.83
CA SER A 38 23.98 -2.83 30.52
C SER A 38 22.86 -3.49 29.71
N PRO A 39 23.17 -4.46 28.84
CA PRO A 39 22.16 -5.16 28.06
C PRO A 39 21.22 -5.94 28.97
N GLU A 40 19.93 -5.65 28.86
CA GLU A 40 18.85 -6.32 29.59
C GLU A 40 18.75 -7.77 29.12
N VAL A 41 19.14 -8.71 29.99
CA VAL A 41 18.95 -10.15 29.76
C VAL A 41 17.48 -10.47 30.00
N VAL A 42 16.71 -10.60 28.91
CA VAL A 42 15.30 -11.01 28.96
C VAL A 42 15.22 -12.48 29.38
N GLN A 43 14.74 -12.74 30.60
CA GLN A 43 14.38 -14.08 31.05
C GLN A 43 13.02 -14.48 30.44
N PRO A 44 12.83 -15.74 29.99
CA PRO A 44 11.54 -16.18 29.48
C PRO A 44 10.49 -16.17 30.60
N TYR A 45 9.35 -15.54 30.30
CA TYR A 45 8.20 -15.45 31.20
C TYR A 45 7.64 -16.85 31.52
N ASN A 46 7.63 -17.21 32.80
CA ASN A 46 6.99 -18.43 33.30
C ASN A 46 5.62 -18.08 33.91
N PRO A 47 4.49 -18.48 33.29
CA PRO A 47 3.15 -18.06 33.71
C PRO A 47 2.65 -18.70 35.02
N PHE A 48 3.44 -19.57 35.69
CA PHE A 48 2.95 -20.39 36.80
C PHE A 48 3.29 -19.90 38.22
N THR A 49 3.96 -18.76 38.41
CA THR A 49 4.53 -18.42 39.74
C THR A 49 3.92 -17.22 40.48
N SER A 50 2.71 -16.75 40.18
CA SER A 50 2.12 -15.68 41.00
C SER A 50 0.60 -15.74 41.10
N TYR A 51 0.10 -16.67 41.94
CA TYR A 51 -1.19 -16.52 42.59
C TYR A 51 -0.96 -16.07 44.03
N SER A 52 -0.97 -14.76 44.26
CA SER A 52 -1.12 -14.16 45.59
C SER A 52 -2.44 -13.39 45.58
N HIS A 53 -3.33 -13.77 46.50
CA HIS A 53 -4.67 -13.21 46.67
C HIS A 53 -4.61 -11.71 47.00
N GLY A 54 -5.35 -10.87 46.26
CA GLY A 54 -5.85 -9.58 46.76
C GLY A 54 -5.73 -8.38 45.84
N GLU A 55 -4.77 -8.36 44.92
CA GLU A 55 -4.63 -7.28 43.93
C GLU A 55 -5.32 -7.68 42.62
N PRO A 56 -6.08 -6.79 41.95
CA PRO A 56 -6.51 -7.06 40.58
C PRO A 56 -5.28 -7.35 39.75
N PHE A 57 -5.28 -8.49 39.05
CA PHE A 57 -4.22 -8.85 38.12
C PHE A 57 -4.06 -7.72 37.11
N ASN A 58 -3.01 -6.93 37.27
CA ASN A 58 -2.60 -5.91 36.33
C ASN A 58 -1.38 -6.50 35.63
N PRO A 59 -1.56 -7.34 34.59
CA PRO A 59 -0.42 -7.88 33.88
C PRO A 59 0.43 -6.70 33.42
N PRO A 60 1.77 -6.76 33.52
CA PRO A 60 2.58 -5.84 32.75
C PRO A 60 2.09 -5.93 31.31
N LEU A 61 1.63 -4.80 30.76
CA LEU A 61 1.21 -4.75 29.37
C LEU A 61 2.39 -5.32 28.57
N PRO A 62 2.19 -6.39 27.79
CA PRO A 62 3.26 -6.88 26.93
C PRO A 62 3.74 -5.68 26.11
N PRO A 63 5.05 -5.55 25.83
CA PRO A 63 5.51 -4.51 24.92
C PRO A 63 4.64 -4.59 23.68
N THR A 64 3.84 -3.54 23.45
CA THR A 64 2.85 -3.54 22.37
C THR A 64 3.66 -3.51 21.09
N SER A 65 3.89 -4.69 20.51
CA SER A 65 4.46 -4.78 19.19
C SER A 65 3.50 -4.02 18.27
N PRO A 66 4.00 -3.03 17.52
CA PRO A 66 3.14 -2.20 16.69
C PRO A 66 2.36 -3.10 15.72
N TYR A 67 1.07 -2.81 15.55
CA TYR A 67 0.26 -3.59 14.61
C TYR A 67 0.62 -3.15 13.18
N ILE A 68 1.16 -4.08 12.40
CA ILE A 68 1.64 -3.83 11.03
C ILE A 68 0.61 -4.37 10.04
N LEU A 69 0.22 -3.52 9.10
CA LEU A 69 -0.81 -3.80 8.11
C LEU A 69 -0.37 -3.44 6.70
N SER A 70 -1.04 -4.05 5.71
CA SER A 70 -0.95 -3.72 4.28
C SER A 70 0.48 -3.55 3.77
N PRO A 71 1.35 -4.58 3.92
CA PRO A 71 2.71 -4.47 3.42
C PRO A 71 2.72 -4.39 1.90
N SER A 72 3.60 -3.56 1.36
CA SER A 72 3.95 -3.51 -0.06
C SER A 72 5.46 -3.57 -0.20
N ILE A 73 5.95 -4.27 -1.21
CA ILE A 73 7.39 -4.46 -1.42
C ILE A 73 7.78 -4.02 -2.81
N HIS A 74 8.87 -3.28 -2.90
CA HIS A 74 9.51 -2.92 -4.16
C HIS A 74 11.03 -3.00 -3.98
N ASN A 75 11.68 -3.88 -4.75
CA ASN A 75 13.10 -4.25 -4.57
C ASN A 75 13.37 -4.71 -3.13
N SER A 76 14.32 -4.08 -2.43
CA SER A 76 14.66 -4.35 -1.03
C SER A 76 13.95 -3.40 -0.05
N THR A 77 12.91 -2.69 -0.50
CA THR A 77 12.16 -1.74 0.34
C THR A 77 10.76 -2.26 0.59
N ILE A 78 10.38 -2.28 1.86
CA ILE A 78 9.03 -2.61 2.33
C ILE A 78 8.36 -1.32 2.81
N LEU A 79 7.16 -1.05 2.31
CA LEU A 79 6.21 -0.12 2.91
C LEU A 79 5.20 -0.88 3.73
N PHE A 80 4.72 -0.28 4.80
CA PHE A 80 3.63 -0.83 5.60
C PHE A 80 2.93 0.27 6.38
N THR A 81 1.69 0.01 6.80
CA THR A 81 0.96 0.88 7.72
C THR A 81 1.16 0.40 9.15
N SER A 82 1.35 1.33 10.08
CA SER A 82 1.23 1.05 11.51
C SER A 82 0.68 2.27 12.24
N GLU A 83 -0.27 2.05 13.15
CA GLU A 83 -0.93 3.12 13.94
C GLU A 83 -1.51 4.27 13.08
N GLY A 84 -1.91 3.96 11.83
CA GLY A 84 -2.46 4.93 10.88
C GLY A 84 -1.44 5.76 10.11
N ASP A 85 -0.13 5.54 10.33
CA ASP A 85 0.97 6.15 9.60
C ASP A 85 1.63 5.14 8.63
N ILE A 86 2.27 5.63 7.56
CA ILE A 86 3.05 4.82 6.63
C ILE A 86 4.51 4.81 7.06
N TYR A 87 5.08 3.61 7.10
CA TYR A 87 6.48 3.36 7.38
C TYR A 87 7.16 2.72 6.17
N GLN A 88 8.45 3.01 6.03
CA GLN A 88 9.34 2.40 5.07
C GLN A 88 10.49 1.72 5.80
N SER A 89 10.83 0.51 5.39
CA SER A 89 12.04 -0.18 5.85
C SER A 89 12.80 -0.76 4.66
N SER A 90 14.12 -0.59 4.66
CA SER A 90 15.06 -1.30 3.77
C SER A 90 16.07 -2.14 4.54
N SER A 91 15.94 -2.21 5.87
CA SER A 91 16.88 -2.86 6.78
C SER A 91 16.15 -3.31 8.06
N ASN A 92 16.88 -3.48 9.16
CA ASN A 92 16.28 -3.80 10.46
C ASN A 92 15.58 -2.60 11.13
N TYR A 93 15.60 -1.43 10.49
CA TYR A 93 15.00 -0.20 11.00
C TYR A 93 13.96 0.34 10.02
N ALA A 94 12.81 0.73 10.57
CA ALA A 94 11.75 1.41 9.83
C ALA A 94 11.79 2.92 10.08
N ARG A 95 11.61 3.71 9.03
CA ARG A 95 11.40 5.15 9.10
C ARG A 95 9.94 5.47 8.81
N ARG A 96 9.38 6.41 9.55
CA ARG A 96 8.04 6.94 9.26
C ARG A 96 8.10 7.88 8.05
N LEU A 97 7.16 7.74 7.10
CA LEU A 97 7.05 8.55 5.89
C LEU A 97 5.95 9.60 5.98
N THR A 98 4.85 9.29 6.64
CA THR A 98 3.71 10.18 6.81
C THR A 98 3.49 10.49 8.29
N SER A 99 2.89 11.63 8.59
CA SER A 99 2.51 11.99 9.96
C SER A 99 1.29 12.91 9.92
N GLY A 100 0.36 12.62 9.00
CA GLY A 100 -0.83 13.42 8.82
C GLY A 100 -1.80 13.20 9.98
N LEU A 101 -2.84 14.04 10.05
CA LEU A 101 -3.91 13.87 11.04
C LEU A 101 -4.93 12.78 10.63
N GLY A 102 -4.82 12.25 9.41
CA GLY A 102 -5.75 11.26 8.87
C GLY A 102 -5.18 9.85 8.94
N ASN A 103 -6.07 8.87 8.87
CA ASN A 103 -5.68 7.46 8.81
C ASN A 103 -5.17 7.12 7.40
N GLU A 104 -3.91 6.72 7.30
CA GLU A 104 -3.23 6.39 6.05
C GLU A 104 -3.06 4.87 5.92
N LEU A 105 -3.52 4.35 4.78
CA LEU A 105 -3.76 2.93 4.58
C LEU A 105 -3.26 2.50 3.19
N THR A 106 -3.02 1.19 3.07
CA THR A 106 -2.79 0.49 1.79
C THR A 106 -1.71 1.17 0.93
N PRO A 107 -0.48 1.37 1.45
CA PRO A 107 0.59 1.93 0.65
C PRO A 107 0.99 0.95 -0.46
N ILE A 108 1.30 1.49 -1.63
CA ILE A 108 1.95 0.79 -2.75
C ILE A 108 3.14 1.60 -3.25
N GLN A 109 4.14 0.91 -3.80
CA GLN A 109 5.36 1.56 -4.29
C GLN A 109 5.74 1.08 -5.69
N LYS A 110 6.13 2.03 -6.55
CA LYS A 110 6.95 1.80 -7.75
C LYS A 110 8.22 2.66 -7.67
N ILE A 111 9.03 2.64 -8.74
CA ILE A 111 10.29 3.39 -8.80
C ILE A 111 10.04 4.86 -8.44
N ASN A 112 10.60 5.31 -7.31
CA ASN A 112 10.51 6.67 -6.78
C ASN A 112 9.10 7.27 -6.60
N LEU A 113 8.05 6.46 -6.60
CA LEU A 113 6.68 6.90 -6.38
C LEU A 113 6.00 6.01 -5.35
N ILE A 114 5.46 6.65 -4.32
CA ILE A 114 4.70 6.01 -3.25
C ILE A 114 3.29 6.54 -3.34
N CYS A 115 2.30 5.65 -3.42
CA CYS A 115 0.90 6.01 -3.38
C CYS A 115 0.22 5.31 -2.22
N TYR A 116 -0.78 5.94 -1.64
CA TYR A 116 -1.49 5.43 -0.48
C TYR A 116 -2.88 6.03 -0.39
N SER A 117 -3.78 5.38 0.32
CA SER A 117 -5.09 5.96 0.63
C SER A 117 -5.03 6.68 1.99
N ALA A 118 -5.69 7.82 2.11
CA ALA A 118 -5.76 8.54 3.38
C ALA A 118 -7.10 9.25 3.55
N THR A 119 -7.51 9.42 4.80
CA THR A 119 -8.68 10.24 5.18
C THR A 119 -8.19 11.51 5.86
N TYR A 120 -7.62 12.44 5.10
CA TYR A 120 -7.25 13.78 5.60
C TYR A 120 -8.43 14.74 5.66
N THR A 121 -9.47 14.46 4.89
CA THR A 121 -10.74 15.19 4.89
C THR A 121 -11.85 14.26 5.39
N SER A 122 -13.11 14.53 5.08
CA SER A 122 -14.24 13.66 5.42
C SER A 122 -14.30 12.35 4.63
N THR A 123 -13.57 12.24 3.52
CA THR A 123 -13.62 11.09 2.62
C THR A 123 -12.23 10.49 2.42
N ARG A 124 -12.19 9.17 2.15
CA ARG A 124 -10.94 8.48 1.77
C ARG A 124 -10.59 8.84 0.34
N GLU A 125 -9.35 9.27 0.14
CA GLU A 125 -8.78 9.68 -1.15
C GLU A 125 -7.41 9.02 -1.35
N ILE A 126 -6.92 9.02 -2.58
CA ILE A 126 -5.58 8.54 -2.90
C ILE A 126 -4.62 9.72 -3.00
N TYR A 127 -3.47 9.55 -2.36
CA TYR A 127 -2.36 10.49 -2.38
C TYR A 127 -1.13 9.78 -2.92
N CYS A 128 -0.29 10.51 -3.65
CA CYS A 128 1.01 10.03 -4.09
C CYS A 128 2.11 11.04 -3.76
N GLN A 129 3.29 10.55 -3.46
CA GLN A 129 4.48 11.35 -3.17
C GLN A 129 5.73 10.71 -3.79
N THR A 130 6.73 11.53 -4.01
CA THR A 130 8.10 11.10 -4.31
C THR A 130 9.00 11.52 -3.14
N PRO A 131 10.23 10.98 -3.02
CA PRO A 131 11.15 11.44 -1.98
C PRO A 131 11.48 12.95 -2.02
N SER A 132 11.30 13.61 -3.17
CA SER A 132 11.59 15.03 -3.38
C SER A 132 10.38 15.95 -3.31
N LEU A 133 9.15 15.40 -3.29
CA LEU A 133 7.91 16.18 -3.33
C LEU A 133 7.00 15.82 -2.15
N SER A 134 6.28 16.82 -1.66
CA SER A 134 5.17 16.59 -0.72
C SER A 134 4.07 15.75 -1.36
N SER A 135 3.26 15.09 -0.52
CA SER A 135 2.12 14.31 -0.99
C SER A 135 1.10 15.16 -1.76
N THR A 136 0.80 14.72 -2.99
CA THR A 136 -0.24 15.28 -3.86
C THR A 136 -1.48 14.40 -3.82
N ARG A 137 -2.65 15.02 -3.73
CA ARG A 137 -3.95 14.33 -3.85
C ARG A 137 -4.20 13.98 -5.31
N ILE A 138 -4.46 12.70 -5.59
CA ILE A 138 -4.70 12.18 -6.94
C ILE A 138 -6.19 12.13 -7.26
N THR A 139 -7.00 11.67 -6.31
CA THR A 139 -8.45 11.51 -6.51
C THR A 139 -9.26 12.61 -5.84
N TYR A 140 -10.42 12.86 -6.41
CA TYR A 140 -11.41 13.82 -5.91
C TYR A 140 -12.79 13.15 -5.94
N THR A 141 -12.93 12.01 -5.25
CA THR A 141 -14.13 11.18 -5.31
C THR A 141 -14.44 10.51 -3.97
N THR A 142 -15.66 10.05 -3.77
CA THR A 142 -16.06 9.40 -2.52
C THR A 142 -15.99 7.88 -2.62
N GLY A 143 -16.23 7.13 -1.55
CA GLY A 143 -16.43 5.69 -1.64
C GLY A 143 -15.22 4.83 -2.02
N ILE A 144 -13.98 5.38 -2.03
CA ILE A 144 -12.76 4.58 -2.21
C ILE A 144 -12.65 3.58 -1.06
N ARG A 145 -12.41 2.31 -1.41
CA ARG A 145 -12.25 1.22 -0.47
C ARG A 145 -10.78 0.90 -0.27
N GLU A 146 -10.07 0.57 -1.33
CA GLU A 146 -8.69 0.08 -1.27
C GLU A 146 -7.87 0.52 -2.49
N LEU A 147 -6.61 0.89 -2.27
CA LEU A 147 -5.63 1.08 -3.34
C LEU A 147 -5.00 -0.28 -3.67
N ILE A 148 -5.04 -0.68 -4.94
CA ILE A 148 -4.81 -2.08 -5.35
C ILE A 148 -3.41 -2.29 -5.92
N ASP A 149 -3.06 -1.56 -6.98
CA ASP A 149 -1.79 -1.71 -7.69
C ASP A 149 -1.50 -0.51 -8.62
N PHE A 150 -0.32 -0.51 -9.24
CA PHE A 150 0.02 0.37 -10.35
C PHE A 150 -0.33 -0.25 -11.71
N THR A 151 -0.67 0.59 -12.68
CA THR A 151 -0.55 0.29 -14.11
C THR A 151 0.71 0.93 -14.68
N GLU A 152 0.96 0.74 -15.97
CA GLU A 152 2.08 1.39 -16.65
C GLU A 152 2.02 2.92 -16.51
N ASP A 153 0.84 3.51 -16.68
CA ASP A 153 0.60 4.95 -16.71
C ASP A 153 -0.30 5.46 -15.57
N GLY A 154 -0.69 4.62 -14.62
CA GLY A 154 -1.66 5.01 -13.59
C GLY A 154 -1.65 4.15 -12.32
N ILE A 155 -2.76 4.23 -11.59
CA ILE A 155 -3.04 3.45 -10.39
C ILE A 155 -4.44 2.83 -10.49
N ILE A 156 -4.59 1.65 -9.90
CA ILE A 156 -5.87 0.92 -9.78
C ILE A 156 -6.33 0.97 -8.33
N PHE A 157 -7.61 1.22 -8.14
CA PHE A 157 -8.24 1.21 -6.83
C PHE A 157 -9.66 0.68 -6.90
N SER A 158 -10.17 0.16 -5.79
CA SER A 158 -11.57 -0.24 -5.65
C SER A 158 -12.39 0.90 -5.05
N LYS A 159 -13.59 1.10 -5.59
CA LYS A 159 -14.54 2.13 -5.14
C LYS A 159 -15.96 1.57 -5.21
N LEU A 160 -16.84 2.08 -4.37
CA LEU A 160 -18.28 1.92 -4.54
C LEU A 160 -18.70 2.38 -5.94
N ASN A 161 -19.50 1.55 -6.59
CA ASN A 161 -20.11 1.83 -7.88
C ASN A 161 -21.26 2.82 -7.69
N GLU A 162 -21.15 3.99 -8.32
CA GLU A 162 -22.20 5.01 -8.30
C GLU A 162 -23.11 4.93 -9.53
N GLU A 163 -22.77 4.09 -10.51
CA GLU A 163 -23.53 3.94 -11.76
C GLU A 163 -24.72 2.98 -11.61
N GLU A 164 -24.67 2.07 -10.63
CA GLU A 164 -25.74 1.12 -10.34
C GLU A 164 -26.43 1.48 -9.02
N GLY A 165 -27.76 1.39 -8.97
CA GLY A 165 -28.56 1.73 -7.79
C GLY A 165 -28.43 0.77 -6.60
N MET A 166 -27.45 -0.13 -6.62
CA MET A 166 -27.16 -1.10 -5.55
C MET A 166 -25.71 -0.95 -5.11
N ASP A 167 -25.44 -1.19 -3.82
CA ASP A 167 -24.09 -1.18 -3.24
C ASP A 167 -23.22 -2.26 -3.91
N ASP A 168 -22.56 -1.91 -4.99
CA ASP A 168 -21.56 -2.73 -5.66
C ASP A 168 -20.18 -2.06 -5.53
N VAL A 169 -19.12 -2.86 -5.60
CA VAL A 169 -17.74 -2.38 -5.59
C VAL A 169 -17.07 -2.88 -6.86
N ARG A 170 -16.37 -1.96 -7.54
CA ARG A 170 -15.63 -2.28 -8.76
C ARG A 170 -14.26 -1.61 -8.77
N LEU A 171 -13.42 -2.05 -9.68
CA LEU A 171 -12.12 -1.42 -9.93
C LEU A 171 -12.26 -0.23 -10.86
N TYR A 172 -11.49 0.80 -10.53
CA TYR A 172 -11.29 2.00 -11.31
C TYR A 172 -9.80 2.27 -11.48
N GLU A 173 -9.48 3.01 -12.52
CA GLU A 173 -8.14 3.48 -12.82
C GLU A 173 -8.13 5.01 -12.88
N VAL A 174 -7.00 5.61 -12.49
CA VAL A 174 -6.65 6.99 -12.84
C VAL A 174 -5.21 7.04 -13.33
N LYS A 175 -5.01 7.68 -14.48
CA LYS A 175 -3.67 7.89 -15.05
C LYS A 175 -2.95 8.98 -14.29
N ILE A 176 -1.62 8.88 -14.16
CA ILE A 176 -0.78 9.82 -13.42
C ILE A 176 0.43 10.20 -14.27
N SER A 177 0.68 11.49 -14.43
CA SER A 177 1.95 12.01 -14.95
C SER A 177 2.84 12.42 -13.79
N GLN A 178 4.10 12.00 -13.84
CA GLN A 178 5.12 12.37 -12.87
C GLN A 178 6.22 13.19 -13.57
N SER A 179 6.54 14.35 -13.01
CA SER A 179 7.70 15.16 -13.37
C SER A 179 8.56 15.42 -12.13
N GLU A 180 9.70 16.10 -12.30
CA GLU A 180 10.56 16.47 -11.18
C GLU A 180 9.85 17.37 -10.15
N ASN A 181 8.90 18.17 -10.60
CA ASN A 181 8.24 19.20 -9.78
C ASN A 181 6.79 18.87 -9.43
N ASP A 182 6.19 17.86 -10.05
CA ASP A 182 4.75 17.64 -9.91
C ASP A 182 4.33 16.18 -10.17
N ILE A 183 3.22 15.79 -9.56
CA ILE A 183 2.52 14.52 -9.74
C ILE A 183 1.06 14.87 -10.01
N ILE A 184 0.60 14.72 -11.25
CA ILE A 184 -0.74 15.16 -11.66
C ILE A 184 -1.59 13.98 -12.14
N PRO A 185 -2.87 13.87 -11.72
CA PRO A 185 -3.81 12.98 -12.37
C PRO A 185 -4.07 13.45 -13.81
N ILE A 186 -4.07 12.53 -14.76
CA ILE A 186 -4.36 12.79 -16.17
C ILE A 186 -5.74 12.21 -16.50
N GLY A 187 -6.63 13.06 -17.00
CA GLY A 187 -7.97 12.64 -17.37
C GLY A 187 -8.87 12.37 -16.16
N GLY A 188 -9.92 11.59 -16.38
CA GLY A 188 -10.88 11.20 -15.35
C GLY A 188 -10.57 9.84 -14.74
N ILE A 189 -11.29 9.52 -13.67
CA ILE A 189 -11.35 8.17 -13.13
C ILE A 189 -12.17 7.32 -14.10
N THR A 190 -11.57 6.24 -14.61
CA THR A 190 -12.22 5.35 -15.58
C THR A 190 -12.49 3.98 -14.97
N PRO A 191 -13.68 3.41 -15.15
CA PRO A 191 -13.94 2.07 -14.68
C PRO A 191 -13.11 1.03 -15.46
N ILE A 192 -12.56 0.05 -14.75
CA ILE A 192 -11.98 -1.13 -15.38
C ILE A 192 -13.14 -2.04 -15.85
N PRO A 193 -13.10 -2.61 -17.07
CA PRO A 193 -14.22 -3.34 -17.66
C PRO A 193 -14.45 -4.74 -17.06
N TYR A 194 -13.98 -5.00 -15.85
CA TYR A 194 -14.17 -6.28 -15.14
C TYR A 194 -15.27 -6.11 -14.09
N SER A 195 -16.49 -6.52 -14.44
CA SER A 195 -17.64 -6.44 -13.56
C SER A 195 -17.38 -7.15 -12.22
N GLN A 196 -17.66 -6.45 -11.11
CA GLN A 196 -17.49 -6.92 -9.73
C GLN A 196 -16.07 -7.34 -9.35
N ALA A 197 -15.04 -6.90 -10.09
CA ALA A 197 -13.65 -7.08 -9.65
C ALA A 197 -13.40 -6.25 -8.39
N LEU A 198 -12.87 -6.88 -7.35
CA LEU A 198 -12.63 -6.22 -6.04
C LEU A 198 -11.16 -5.91 -5.79
N ASN A 199 -10.27 -6.79 -6.25
CA ASN A 199 -8.82 -6.71 -6.10
C ASN A 199 -8.19 -7.42 -7.30
N GLY A 200 -6.94 -7.11 -7.60
CA GLY A 200 -6.20 -7.80 -8.64
C GLY A 200 -4.72 -7.46 -8.72
N ALA A 201 -4.09 -8.01 -9.75
CA ALA A 201 -2.72 -7.71 -10.16
C ALA A 201 -2.64 -7.79 -11.69
N SER A 202 -1.90 -6.86 -12.29
CA SER A 202 -1.65 -6.83 -13.74
C SER A 202 -0.32 -7.49 -14.08
N HIS A 203 -0.29 -8.28 -15.16
CA HIS A 203 0.92 -8.90 -15.68
C HIS A 203 0.76 -9.38 -17.13
N ASN A 204 1.71 -9.04 -18.01
CA ASN A 204 1.77 -9.49 -19.40
C ASN A 204 0.44 -9.32 -20.18
N ASN A 205 -0.15 -8.13 -20.13
CA ASN A 205 -1.44 -7.80 -20.75
C ASN A 205 -2.62 -8.64 -20.23
N CYS A 206 -2.46 -9.26 -19.07
CA CYS A 206 -3.51 -9.96 -18.36
C CYS A 206 -3.74 -9.31 -17.01
N PHE A 207 -5.00 -9.27 -16.59
CA PHE A 207 -5.40 -8.87 -15.26
C PHE A 207 -5.97 -10.06 -14.50
N TYR A 208 -5.38 -10.34 -13.34
CA TYR A 208 -5.80 -11.40 -12.43
C TYR A 208 -6.60 -10.78 -11.30
N PHE A 209 -7.81 -11.25 -11.03
CA PHE A 209 -8.70 -10.61 -10.06
C PHE A 209 -9.62 -11.58 -9.34
N THR A 210 -10.02 -11.19 -8.13
CA THR A 210 -11.19 -11.79 -7.47
C THR A 210 -12.46 -11.02 -7.81
N ARG A 211 -13.56 -11.76 -7.93
CA ARG A 211 -14.90 -11.17 -7.98
C ARG A 211 -15.52 -11.13 -6.59
N PHE A 212 -16.51 -10.25 -6.44
CA PHE A 212 -17.52 -10.18 -5.36
C PHE A 212 -17.28 -11.10 -4.15
N LYS A 213 -17.13 -10.49 -2.98
CA LYS A 213 -16.92 -11.16 -1.72
C LYS A 213 -18.16 -11.01 -0.85
N GLN A 214 -18.71 -12.12 -0.37
CA GLN A 214 -19.74 -12.07 0.68
C GLN A 214 -19.14 -11.50 1.97
N SER A 215 -19.91 -10.69 2.69
CA SER A 215 -19.43 -10.00 3.91
C SER A 215 -19.00 -10.98 5.01
N SER A 216 -19.68 -12.13 5.12
CA SER A 216 -19.32 -13.19 6.06
C SER A 216 -17.98 -13.83 5.71
N GLN A 217 -17.07 -13.88 6.69
CA GLN A 217 -15.84 -14.64 6.58
C GLN A 217 -16.05 -16.01 7.25
N THR A 218 -16.03 -17.09 6.46
CA THR A 218 -16.06 -18.45 6.98
C THR A 218 -14.76 -19.12 6.58
N ASN A 219 -13.96 -19.55 7.57
CA ASN A 219 -12.73 -20.28 7.31
C ASN A 219 -13.04 -21.60 6.60
N GLN A 220 -12.21 -21.97 5.61
CA GLN A 220 -12.30 -23.20 4.82
C GLN A 220 -13.64 -23.35 4.09
N TYR A 221 -14.18 -22.24 3.60
CA TYR A 221 -15.45 -22.27 2.86
C TYR A 221 -15.28 -22.87 1.46
N VAL A 222 -16.06 -23.92 1.19
CA VAL A 222 -16.05 -24.68 -0.08
C VAL A 222 -17.36 -24.57 -0.88
N GLY A 223 -18.26 -23.66 -0.50
CA GLY A 223 -19.55 -23.50 -1.17
C GLY A 223 -19.46 -22.75 -2.51
N GLY A 224 -20.60 -22.64 -3.19
CA GLY A 224 -20.67 -22.09 -4.56
C GLY A 224 -20.23 -20.62 -4.69
N THR A 225 -20.19 -19.87 -3.58
CA THR A 225 -19.75 -18.47 -3.51
C THR A 225 -18.28 -18.32 -3.07
N ALA A 226 -17.52 -19.41 -2.98
CA ALA A 226 -16.11 -19.35 -2.65
C ALA A 226 -15.38 -18.46 -3.67
N GLU A 227 -14.54 -17.56 -3.17
CA GLU A 227 -13.79 -16.62 -4.02
C GLU A 227 -12.90 -17.40 -5.00
N LYS A 228 -12.90 -16.96 -6.27
CA LYS A 228 -12.07 -17.53 -7.32
C LYS A 228 -11.21 -16.44 -7.93
N ILE A 229 -10.03 -16.83 -8.40
CA ILE A 229 -9.22 -15.97 -9.26
C ILE A 229 -9.70 -16.14 -10.71
N TYR A 230 -9.99 -15.01 -11.33
CA TYR A 230 -10.26 -14.89 -12.74
C TYR A 230 -9.06 -14.23 -13.42
N VAL A 231 -8.80 -14.59 -14.66
CA VAL A 231 -7.83 -13.92 -15.54
C VAL A 231 -8.58 -13.39 -16.76
N HIS A 232 -8.26 -12.17 -17.17
CA HIS A 232 -8.68 -11.62 -18.44
C HIS A 232 -7.47 -11.03 -19.14
N CYS A 233 -7.21 -11.42 -20.38
CA CYS A 233 -6.11 -10.89 -21.17
C CYS A 233 -6.65 -10.05 -22.33
N ASP A 234 -5.86 -9.07 -22.77
CA ASP A 234 -6.22 -8.21 -23.88
C ASP A 234 -6.57 -9.02 -25.14
N GLY A 235 -7.68 -8.67 -25.77
CA GLY A 235 -8.19 -9.34 -26.97
C GLY A 235 -9.01 -10.61 -26.69
N GLU A 236 -9.21 -11.01 -25.44
CA GLU A 236 -10.15 -12.08 -25.08
C GLU A 236 -11.57 -11.55 -24.87
N ASP A 237 -12.58 -12.29 -25.36
CA ASP A 237 -13.99 -11.90 -25.19
C ASP A 237 -14.51 -12.09 -23.76
N SER A 238 -13.85 -12.94 -22.95
CA SER A 238 -14.32 -13.30 -21.61
C SER A 238 -13.20 -13.74 -20.67
N SER A 239 -13.38 -13.49 -19.37
CA SER A 239 -12.45 -13.93 -18.32
C SER A 239 -12.58 -15.43 -18.04
N LYS A 240 -11.45 -16.06 -17.68
CA LYS A 240 -11.36 -17.50 -17.34
C LYS A 240 -10.99 -17.69 -15.88
N VAL A 241 -11.43 -18.78 -15.26
CA VAL A 241 -11.02 -19.13 -13.89
C VAL A 241 -9.61 -19.73 -13.91
N VAL A 242 -8.73 -19.24 -13.03
CA VAL A 242 -7.38 -19.78 -12.81
C VAL A 242 -7.45 -20.93 -11.81
N GLY A 243 -6.63 -21.98 -12.01
CA GLY A 243 -6.51 -23.08 -11.04
C GLY A 243 -7.74 -23.99 -10.98
N GLY A 244 -8.38 -24.25 -12.12
CA GLY A 244 -9.58 -25.09 -12.22
C GLY A 244 -9.47 -26.38 -11.39
N GLY A 245 -10.42 -26.59 -10.47
CA GLY A 245 -10.44 -27.72 -9.55
C GLY A 245 -9.89 -27.42 -8.15
N PHE A 246 -9.35 -26.23 -7.89
CA PHE A 246 -9.00 -25.81 -6.54
C PHE A 246 -10.26 -25.73 -5.66
N LYS A 247 -10.27 -26.48 -4.56
CA LYS A 247 -11.32 -26.41 -3.55
C LYS A 247 -10.97 -25.33 -2.56
N GLY A 248 -11.91 -24.43 -2.31
CA GLY A 248 -11.79 -23.33 -1.34
C GLY A 248 -11.57 -21.97 -1.96
N ALA A 249 -11.49 -20.96 -1.09
CA ALA A 249 -11.37 -19.57 -1.51
C ALA A 249 -9.93 -19.26 -1.96
N MET A 250 -9.83 -18.61 -3.11
CA MET A 250 -8.59 -18.02 -3.63
C MET A 250 -8.77 -16.51 -3.68
N LYS A 251 -7.95 -15.77 -2.94
CA LYS A 251 -8.10 -14.31 -2.80
C LYS A 251 -6.80 -13.53 -2.87
N ASN A 252 -6.90 -12.23 -3.15
CA ASN A 252 -5.79 -11.28 -3.25
C ASN A 252 -4.65 -11.78 -4.18
N PRO A 253 -4.94 -12.00 -5.48
CA PRO A 253 -3.92 -12.46 -6.40
C PRO A 253 -2.81 -11.41 -6.50
N LYS A 254 -1.56 -11.86 -6.48
CA LYS A 254 -0.36 -11.06 -6.71
C LYS A 254 0.55 -11.78 -7.70
N VAL A 255 1.35 -11.01 -8.43
CA VAL A 255 2.29 -11.54 -9.40
C VAL A 255 3.67 -11.58 -8.74
N TRP A 256 4.26 -12.76 -8.69
CA TRP A 256 5.62 -12.98 -8.22
C TRP A 256 6.52 -13.34 -9.40
N LYS A 257 7.51 -12.49 -9.67
CA LYS A 257 8.50 -12.75 -10.72
C LYS A 257 9.59 -13.67 -10.21
N GLY A 258 9.65 -14.90 -10.72
CA GLY A 258 10.70 -15.86 -10.42
C GLY A 258 11.89 -15.71 -11.36
N ALA A 259 12.94 -16.50 -11.12
CA ALA A 259 14.14 -16.49 -11.96
C ALA A 259 13.90 -17.03 -13.38
N GLU A 260 13.01 -18.02 -13.51
CA GLU A 260 12.70 -18.71 -14.77
C GLU A 260 11.26 -18.51 -15.22
N ASN A 261 10.33 -18.36 -14.27
CA ASN A 261 8.90 -18.25 -14.52
C ASN A 261 8.27 -17.19 -13.62
N ASP A 262 7.22 -16.56 -14.12
CA ASP A 262 6.36 -15.69 -13.33
C ASP A 262 5.18 -16.50 -12.78
N PHE A 263 4.80 -16.21 -11.54
CA PHE A 263 3.76 -16.95 -10.81
C PHE A 263 2.66 -16.00 -10.37
N VAL A 264 1.42 -16.49 -10.40
CA VAL A 264 0.32 -15.85 -9.69
C VAL A 264 0.19 -16.53 -8.33
N VAL A 265 0.46 -15.78 -7.28
CA VAL A 265 0.31 -16.22 -5.89
C VAL A 265 -0.98 -15.64 -5.31
N PHE A 266 -1.63 -16.39 -4.43
CA PHE A 266 -2.89 -15.97 -3.81
C PHE A 266 -2.97 -16.51 -2.39
N LEU A 267 -3.84 -15.91 -1.59
CA LEU A 267 -4.16 -16.41 -0.26
C LEU A 267 -5.27 -17.45 -0.36
N SER A 268 -5.09 -18.54 0.39
CA SER A 268 -6.13 -19.51 0.66
C SER A 268 -6.07 -19.92 2.13
N ASP A 269 -7.22 -20.29 2.67
CA ASP A 269 -7.39 -20.84 4.01
C ASP A 269 -7.56 -22.36 4.00
N MET A 270 -7.37 -22.99 2.85
CA MET A 270 -7.35 -24.44 2.69
C MET A 270 -5.99 -25.02 3.06
N ILE A 271 -6.01 -26.17 3.73
CA ILE A 271 -4.81 -26.95 4.05
C ILE A 271 -4.56 -27.91 2.89
N ASP A 272 -3.30 -27.99 2.47
CA ASP A 272 -2.85 -28.78 1.32
C ASP A 272 -3.26 -30.26 1.47
N GLY A 273 -3.89 -30.83 0.43
CA GLY A 273 -4.38 -32.23 0.42
C GLY A 273 -5.73 -32.48 -0.24
N ASP A 274 -6.48 -31.44 -0.61
CA ASP A 274 -7.81 -31.58 -1.26
C ASP A 274 -7.77 -31.17 -2.76
N VAL A 275 -6.60 -31.28 -3.39
CA VAL A 275 -6.48 -31.21 -4.84
C VAL A 275 -7.02 -32.51 -5.40
N ASP A 276 -8.21 -32.48 -5.99
CA ASP A 276 -8.83 -33.64 -6.61
C ASP A 276 -7.89 -34.16 -7.71
N SER A 277 -7.16 -35.24 -7.40
CA SER A 277 -6.36 -35.98 -8.36
C SER A 277 -7.32 -36.56 -9.38
N GLY A 278 -7.62 -35.78 -10.42
CA GLY A 278 -8.72 -35.98 -11.34
C GLY A 278 -9.07 -37.44 -11.58
N LYS A 279 -10.11 -37.92 -10.90
CA LYS A 279 -10.78 -39.14 -11.31
C LYS A 279 -11.61 -38.78 -12.54
N LYS A 280 -11.01 -39.03 -13.71
CA LYS A 280 -11.76 -39.22 -14.95
C LYS A 280 -12.81 -40.30 -14.71
N ASN A 281 -14.08 -39.94 -14.86
CA ASN A 281 -15.15 -40.87 -15.21
C ASN A 281 -15.52 -40.61 -16.67
#